data_AF-A0A7Y2FZ00-F1
#
_entry.id   AF-A0A7Y2FZ00-F1
#
_cell.length_a   1.000
_cell.length_b   1.000
_cell.length_c   1.000
_cell.angle_alpha   90.00
_cell.angle_beta   90.00
_cell.angle_gamma   90.00
#
_symmetry.space_group_name_H-M   'P 1'
#
loop_
_entity.id
_entity.type
_entity.pdbx_description
1 polymer ?
#
loop_
_entity_poly.entity_id
_entity_poly.type
_entity_poly.pdbx_seq_one_letter_code
_entity_poly.pdbx_strand_id
1 'polypeptide(L)'
;MIEYFKRKFRKRELKKTFKEYGSEIKKFPLKDYGPVEYAQWLHPFEKPQKITDSNVAFYENLTREGGMVIDIGAHTGDTTVPMALSVGKKGLVIGL
;
A
#
# COMPACT_ATOMS: atom_id res chain seq x y z
N MET A 1 -20.06 24.74 12.07
CA MET A 1 -20.63 23.72 13.00
C MET A 1 -21.48 22.67 12.28
N ILE A 2 -22.38 23.07 11.37
CA ILE A 2 -23.25 22.15 10.60
C ILE A 2 -22.45 21.11 9.77
N GLU A 3 -21.40 21.53 9.06
CA GLU A 3 -20.55 20.62 8.28
C GLU A 3 -19.83 19.57 9.13
N TYR A 4 -19.42 19.94 10.34
CA TYR A 4 -18.79 19.02 11.28
C TYR A 4 -19.74 17.89 11.65
N PHE A 5 -21.00 18.21 11.99
CA PHE A 5 -22.01 17.20 12.28
C PHE A 5 -22.32 16.34 11.06
N LYS A 6 -22.48 16.94 9.87
CA LYS A 6 -22.67 16.18 8.62
C LYS A 6 -21.53 15.18 8.37
N ARG A 7 -20.26 15.59 8.50
CA ARG A 7 -19.10 14.70 8.39
C ARG A 7 -19.13 13.57 9.42
N LYS A 8 -19.51 13.88 10.67
CA LYS A 8 -19.59 12.90 11.76
C LYS A 8 -20.67 11.84 11.50
N PHE A 9 -21.86 12.25 11.04
CA PHE A 9 -22.92 11.33 10.65
C PHE A 9 -22.52 10.45 9.47
N ARG A 10 -21.98 11.05 8.39
CA ARG A 10 -21.48 10.29 7.23
C ARG A 10 -20.40 9.27 7.62
N LYS A 11 -19.44 9.67 8.46
CA LYS A 11 -18.41 8.75 8.98
C LYS A 11 -19.01 7.57 9.76
N ARG A 12 -20.05 7.84 10.56
CA ARG A 12 -20.74 6.79 11.33
C ARG A 12 -21.49 5.83 10.43
N GLU A 13 -22.16 6.33 9.40
CA GLU A 13 -22.86 5.50 8.40
C GLU A 13 -21.90 4.59 7.64
N LEU A 14 -20.78 5.14 7.14
CA LEU A 14 -19.74 4.39 6.45
C LEU A 14 -19.13 3.28 7.31
N LYS A 15 -19.00 3.51 8.62
CA LYS A 15 -18.48 2.50 9.57
C LYS A 15 -19.49 1.41 9.97
N LYS A 16 -20.78 1.67 9.78
CA LYS A 16 -21.86 0.76 10.23
C LYS A 16 -22.49 -0.04 9.10
N THR A 17 -22.18 0.31 7.86
CA THR A 17 -22.75 -0.34 6.68
C THR A 17 -21.63 -1.03 5.95
N PHE A 18 -21.78 -2.33 5.70
CA PHE A 18 -20.86 -3.02 4.81
C PHE A 18 -21.03 -2.48 3.38
N LYS A 19 -19.92 -2.05 2.77
CA LYS A 19 -19.84 -1.60 1.39
C LYS A 19 -18.55 -2.11 0.80
N GLU A 20 -18.64 -2.65 -0.41
CA GLU A 20 -17.46 -2.98 -1.20
C GLU A 20 -16.93 -1.72 -1.88
N TYR A 21 -15.61 -1.58 -1.89
CA TYR A 21 -14.92 -0.50 -2.58
C TYR A 21 -13.98 -1.13 -3.59
N GLY A 22 -14.01 -0.63 -4.83
CA GLY A 22 -13.09 -1.06 -5.87
C GLY A 22 -11.67 -0.53 -5.65
N SER A 23 -10.88 -0.61 -6.72
CA SER A 23 -9.52 -0.10 -6.76
C SER A 23 -9.27 0.75 -8.01
N GLU A 24 -8.34 1.68 -7.92
CA GLU A 24 -7.78 2.39 -9.07
C GLU A 24 -6.31 2.01 -9.27
N ILE A 25 -5.86 1.86 -10.52
CA ILE A 25 -4.46 1.59 -10.81
C ILE A 25 -3.68 2.90 -10.75
N LYS A 26 -2.73 2.99 -9.81
CA LYS A 26 -1.72 4.05 -9.75
C LYS A 26 -0.42 3.57 -10.35
N LYS A 27 0.28 4.48 -11.02
CA LYS A 27 1.58 4.24 -11.62
C LYS A 27 2.63 5.05 -10.88
N PHE A 28 3.66 4.38 -10.40
CA PHE A 28 4.80 5.00 -9.74
C PHE A 28 6.04 4.79 -10.60
N PRO A 29 6.62 5.85 -11.20
CA PRO A 29 7.87 5.72 -11.93
C PRO A 29 9.01 5.51 -10.93
N LEU A 30 9.62 4.34 -10.96
CA LEU A 30 10.84 4.05 -10.19
C LEU A 30 12.03 3.95 -11.13
N LYS A 31 13.20 4.36 -10.65
CA LYS A 31 14.40 4.49 -11.47
C LYS A 31 14.88 3.15 -12.02
N ASP A 32 14.94 2.13 -11.17
CA ASP A 32 15.54 0.83 -11.49
C ASP A 32 14.51 -0.24 -11.89
N TYR A 33 13.22 0.00 -11.58
CA TYR A 33 12.13 -0.96 -11.81
C TYR A 33 11.15 -0.53 -12.91
N GLY A 34 11.28 0.70 -13.43
CA GLY A 34 10.33 1.27 -14.37
C GLY A 34 8.99 1.62 -13.72
N PRO A 35 7.89 1.72 -14.50
CA PRO A 35 6.59 2.06 -13.96
C PRO A 35 6.00 0.88 -13.17
N VAL A 36 5.89 1.05 -11.85
CA VAL A 36 5.22 0.09 -10.97
C VAL A 36 3.74 0.43 -10.90
N GLU A 37 2.91 -0.56 -11.22
CA GLU A 37 1.45 -0.47 -11.10
C GLU A 37 0.99 -0.96 -9.73
N TYR A 38 0.12 -0.19 -9.08
CA TYR A 38 -0.41 -0.49 -7.75
C TYR A 38 -1.92 -0.29 -7.74
N ALA A 39 -2.65 -1.31 -7.27
CA ALA A 39 -4.10 -1.24 -7.10
C ALA A 39 -4.45 -0.53 -5.78
N GLN A 40 -4.68 0.79 -5.86
CA GLN A 40 -5.08 1.60 -4.71
C GLN A 40 -6.53 1.30 -4.34
N TRP A 41 -6.75 0.79 -3.13
CA TRP A 41 -8.08 0.61 -2.58
C TRP A 41 -8.80 1.96 -2.41
N LEU A 42 -10.04 2.06 -2.89
CA LEU A 42 -10.85 3.30 -2.89
C LEU A 42 -11.66 3.50 -1.60
N HIS A 43 -11.31 2.80 -0.53
CA HIS A 43 -12.00 2.92 0.73
C HIS A 43 -11.79 4.33 1.33
N PRO A 44 -12.85 5.00 1.83
CA PRO A 44 -12.80 6.41 2.22
C PRO A 44 -11.93 6.72 3.44
N PHE A 45 -11.51 5.69 4.17
CA PHE A 45 -10.57 5.81 5.29
C PHE A 45 -9.15 5.38 4.95
N GLU A 46 -8.93 4.88 3.72
CA GLU A 46 -7.61 4.56 3.22
C GLU A 46 -6.89 5.82 2.75
N LYS A 47 -5.57 5.87 2.95
CA LYS A 47 -4.76 6.99 2.47
C LYS A 47 -4.19 6.67 1.09
N PRO A 48 -4.00 7.67 0.21
CA PRO A 48 -3.25 7.48 -1.01
C PRO A 48 -1.84 6.99 -0.70
N GLN A 49 -1.50 5.81 -1.23
CA GLN A 49 -0.20 5.20 -1.06
C GLN A 49 0.83 5.85 -1.97
N LYS A 50 2.10 5.76 -1.55
CA LYS A 50 3.24 6.26 -2.29
C LYS A 50 4.33 5.19 -2.28
N ILE A 51 4.73 4.75 -3.46
CA ILE A 51 5.88 3.87 -3.66
C ILE A 51 6.98 4.75 -4.28
N THR A 52 8.13 4.82 -3.62
CA THR A 52 9.26 5.67 -4.02
C THR A 52 10.56 4.87 -3.99
N ASP A 53 11.57 5.32 -4.72
CA ASP A 53 12.89 4.69 -4.72
C ASP A 53 13.50 4.63 -3.31
N SER A 54 13.27 5.66 -2.48
CA SER A 54 13.73 5.69 -1.09
C SER A 54 13.15 4.55 -0.23
N ASN A 55 11.89 4.19 -0.47
CA ASN A 55 11.24 3.12 0.28
C ASN A 55 11.84 1.77 -0.11
N VAL A 56 12.08 1.55 -1.41
CA VAL A 56 12.70 0.31 -1.90
C VAL A 56 14.14 0.19 -1.38
N ALA A 57 14.94 1.25 -1.53
CA ALA A 57 16.32 1.29 -1.06
C ALA A 57 16.44 1.04 0.45
N PHE A 58 15.48 1.50 1.25
CA PHE A 58 15.45 1.17 2.68
C PHE A 58 15.41 -0.35 2.92
N TYR A 59 14.54 -1.08 2.22
CA TYR A 59 14.41 -2.53 2.38
C TYR A 59 15.55 -3.32 1.73
N GLU A 60 16.20 -2.79 0.69
CA GLU A 60 17.43 -3.37 0.11
C GLU A 60 18.59 -3.42 1.12
N ASN A 61 18.58 -2.54 2.14
CA ASN A 61 19.56 -2.58 3.23
C ASN A 61 19.26 -3.67 4.27
N LEU A 62 18.04 -4.21 4.30
CA LEU A 62 17.61 -5.20 5.30
C LEU A 62 17.69 -6.64 4.76
N THR A 63 17.66 -6.80 3.43
CA THR A 63 17.74 -8.10 2.77
C THR A 63 18.36 -7.96 1.39
N ARG A 64 18.89 -9.06 0.85
CA ARG A 64 19.44 -9.13 -0.51
C ARG A 64 18.40 -9.60 -1.53
N GLU A 65 18.70 -9.39 -2.81
CA GLU A 65 17.97 -10.04 -3.92
C GLU A 65 17.92 -11.56 -3.69
N GLY A 66 16.75 -12.17 -3.92
CA GLY A 66 16.50 -13.58 -3.63
C GLY A 66 16.20 -13.89 -2.15
N GLY A 67 16.19 -12.88 -1.28
CA GLY A 67 15.85 -13.03 0.13
C GLY A 67 14.36 -13.30 0.37
N MET A 68 14.05 -13.72 1.59
CA MET A 68 12.68 -13.91 2.08
C MET A 68 12.38 -12.89 3.18
N VAL A 69 11.23 -12.22 3.10
CA VAL A 69 10.74 -11.28 4.12
C VAL A 69 9.34 -11.71 4.58
N ILE A 70 9.07 -11.55 5.88
CA ILE A 70 7.74 -11.69 6.46
C ILE A 70 7.31 -10.29 6.92
N ASP A 71 6.26 -9.76 6.30
CA ASP A 71 5.70 -8.43 6.60
C ASP A 71 4.53 -8.60 7.57
N ILE A 72 4.77 -8.26 8.84
CA ILE A 72 3.77 -8.42 9.92
C ILE A 72 2.96 -7.13 10.04
N GLY A 73 1.63 -7.26 9.94
CA GLY A 73 0.73 -6.11 9.92
C GLY A 73 0.52 -5.58 8.50
N ALA A 74 0.65 -6.45 7.51
CA ALA A 74 0.42 -6.10 6.12
C ALA A 74 -1.02 -5.59 5.95
N HIS A 75 -1.16 -4.36 5.46
CA HIS A 75 -2.45 -3.71 5.36
C HIS A 75 -2.96 -3.67 3.92
N THR A 76 -2.39 -2.79 3.09
CA THR A 76 -2.76 -2.64 1.67
C THR A 76 -1.57 -2.89 0.75
N GLY A 77 -0.52 -3.55 1.26
CA GLY A 77 0.73 -3.76 0.53
C GLY A 77 1.59 -2.50 0.39
N ASP A 78 1.34 -1.47 1.20
CA ASP A 78 2.07 -0.21 1.21
C ASP A 78 3.55 -0.37 1.59
N THR A 79 3.84 -1.31 2.50
CA THR A 79 5.20 -1.76 2.85
C THR A 79 5.60 -3.02 2.10
N THR A 80 4.66 -3.95 1.90
CA THR A 80 4.90 -5.24 1.25
C THR A 80 5.40 -5.09 -0.19
N VAL A 81 4.86 -4.14 -0.96
CA VAL A 81 5.29 -3.92 -2.35
C VAL A 81 6.72 -3.39 -2.43
N PRO A 82 7.12 -2.34 -1.69
CA PRO A 82 8.53 -1.94 -1.61
C PRO A 82 9.48 -3.07 -1.19
N MET A 83 9.10 -3.89 -0.21
CA MET A 83 9.87 -5.08 0.19
C MET A 83 9.97 -6.11 -0.94
N ALA A 84 8.88 -6.34 -1.69
CA ALA A 84 8.87 -7.28 -2.80
C ALA A 84 9.76 -6.82 -3.95
N LEU A 85 9.80 -5.51 -4.20
CA LEU A 85 10.73 -4.92 -5.17
C LEU A 85 12.18 -5.12 -4.72
N SER A 86 12.50 -4.91 -3.44
CA SER A 86 13.88 -5.03 -2.94
C SER A 86 14.44 -6.46 -2.99
N VAL A 87 13.62 -7.49 -2.76
CA VAL A 87 14.07 -8.90 -2.89
C VAL A 87 14.06 -9.40 -4.33
N GLY A 88 13.45 -8.67 -5.25
CA GLY A 88 13.38 -8.99 -6.67
C GLY A 88 12.64 -10.29 -7.00
N LYS A 89 12.64 -10.67 -8.28
CA LYS A 89 11.85 -11.80 -8.82
C LYS A 89 12.23 -13.17 -8.25
N LYS A 90 13.43 -13.30 -7.67
CA LYS A 90 13.92 -14.54 -7.06
C LYS A 90 13.60 -14.63 -5.57
N GLY A 91 13.13 -13.53 -4.97
CA GLY A 91 12.79 -13.46 -3.56
C GLY A 91 11.33 -13.76 -3.29
N LEU A 92 10.96 -13.68 -2.01
CA LEU A 92 9.59 -13.90 -1.55
C LEU A 92 9.26 -12.96 -0.40
N VAL A 93 8.09 -12.32 -0.46
CA VAL A 93 7.53 -11.57 0.66
C VAL A 93 6.18 -12.16 1.02
N ILE A 94 5.99 -12.47 2.29
CA ILE A 94 4.72 -12.97 2.84
C ILE A 94 4.14 -11.87 3.73
N GLY A 95 3.03 -11.27 3.30
CA GLY A 95 2.26 -10.34 4.12
C GLY A 95 1.29 -11.08 5.04
N LEU A 96 1.29 -10.74 6.33
CA LEU A 96 0.45 -11.32 7.39
C LEU A 96 -0.37 -10.26 8.13
#